data_AF-A0AAE5TJU4-F1
#
_entry.id   AF-A0AAE5TJU4-F1
#
_cell.length_a   1.000
_cell.length_b   1.000
_cell.length_c   1.000
_cell.angle_alpha   90.00
_cell.angle_beta   90.00
_cell.angle_gamma   90.00
#
_symmetry.space_group_name_H-M   'P 1'
#
loop_
_entity.id
_entity.type
_entity.pdbx_description
1 polymer ?
#
loop_
_entity_poly.entity_id
_entity_poly.type
_entity_poly.pdbx_seq_one_letter_code
_entity_poly.pdbx_strand_id
1 'polypeptide(L)'
;MIEFIVLTFALLMALLILFCVISLPLAAIWGIGHSVIIMYQQATNRIDKIYALCFPFFFVVPFIYYNYINDSVWQAVLSFFITYFVIAFAIGFIWGGRK
;
A
#
# COMPACT_ATOMS: atom_id res chain seq x y z
N MET A 1 12.58 23.71 -31.50
CA MET A 1 13.50 23.03 -30.54
C MET A 1 12.91 22.96 -29.15
N ILE A 2 12.46 24.07 -28.56
CA ILE A 2 11.82 24.10 -27.22
C ILE A 2 10.54 23.24 -27.18
N GLU A 3 9.66 23.35 -28.18
CA GLU A 3 8.41 22.56 -28.24
C GLU A 3 8.65 21.05 -28.24
N PHE A 4 9.69 20.59 -28.95
CA PHE A 4 10.09 19.18 -28.98
C PHE A 4 10.55 18.70 -27.60
N ILE A 5 11.38 19.49 -26.91
CA ILE A 5 11.86 19.18 -25.56
C ILE A 5 10.69 19.10 -24.57
N VAL A 6 9.75 20.05 -24.63
CA VAL A 6 8.55 20.07 -23.77
C VAL A 6 7.68 18.84 -24.02
N LEU A 7 7.46 18.46 -25.28
CA LEU A 7 6.67 17.28 -25.63
C LEU A 7 7.31 15.98 -25.11
N THR A 8 8.63 15.82 -25.28
CA THR A 8 9.35 14.64 -24.78
C THR A 8 9.28 14.55 -23.26
N PHE A 9 9.44 15.68 -22.55
CA PHE A 9 9.33 15.72 -21.09
C PHE A 9 7.93 15.35 -20.59
N ALA A 10 6.89 15.88 -21.23
CA ALA A 10 5.50 15.57 -20.90
C ALA A 10 5.18 14.07 -21.09
N LEU A 11 5.67 13.47 -22.19
CA LEU A 11 5.53 12.04 -22.45
C LEU A 11 6.21 11.20 -21.34
N LEU A 12 7.43 11.58 -20.95
CA LEU A 12 8.21 10.85 -19.95
C LEU A 12 7.56 10.93 -18.56
N MET A 13 6.99 12.09 -18.20
CA MET A 13 6.19 12.25 -16.98
C MET A 13 4.90 11.41 -17.02
N ALA A 14 4.20 11.38 -18.14
CA ALA A 14 2.99 10.56 -18.28
C ALA A 14 3.30 9.05 -18.12
N LEU A 15 4.39 8.58 -18.71
CA LEU A 15 4.86 7.20 -18.56
C LEU A 15 5.27 6.88 -17.12
N LEU A 16 5.95 7.81 -16.43
CA LEU A 16 6.30 7.65 -15.03
C LEU A 16 5.04 7.56 -14.15
N ILE A 17 4.06 8.43 -14.36
CA ILE A 17 2.79 8.41 -13.64
C ILE A 17 2.08 7.08 -13.87
N LEU A 18 1.99 6.62 -15.13
CA LEU A 18 1.37 5.34 -15.47
C LEU A 18 2.08 4.18 -14.76
N PHE A 19 3.41 4.18 -14.77
CA PHE A 19 4.21 3.18 -14.07
C PHE A 19 3.92 3.19 -12.56
N CYS A 20 3.89 4.35 -11.92
CA CYS A 20 3.58 4.47 -10.50
C CYS A 20 2.15 4.00 -10.17
N VAL A 21 1.16 4.41 -10.95
CA VAL A 21 -0.25 4.08 -10.73
C VAL A 21 -0.52 2.59 -10.85
N ILE A 22 0.22 1.86 -11.69
CA ILE A 22 0.05 0.40 -11.85
C ILE A 22 0.92 -0.35 -10.84
N SER A 23 2.22 -0.02 -10.78
CA SER A 23 3.20 -0.80 -10.03
C SER A 23 2.98 -0.72 -8.52
N LEU A 24 2.53 0.43 -8.01
CA LEU A 24 2.42 0.63 -6.57
C LEU A 24 1.22 -0.12 -5.95
N PRO A 25 0.01 -0.12 -6.55
CA PRO A 25 -1.07 -1.00 -6.09
C PRO A 25 -0.70 -2.48 -6.19
N LEU A 26 -0.03 -2.89 -7.28
CA LEU A 26 0.44 -4.27 -7.45
C LEU A 26 1.44 -4.66 -6.36
N ALA A 27 2.43 -3.81 -6.08
CA ALA A 27 3.41 -4.03 -5.01
C ALA A 27 2.74 -4.08 -3.63
N ALA A 28 1.73 -3.26 -3.38
CA ALA A 28 1.00 -3.26 -2.11
C ALA A 28 0.11 -4.49 -1.94
N ILE A 29 -0.61 -4.93 -2.99
CA ILE A 29 -1.36 -6.19 -2.98
C ILE A 29 -0.42 -7.36 -2.70
N TRP A 30 0.73 -7.39 -3.38
CA TRP A 30 1.76 -8.41 -3.16
C TRP A 30 2.31 -8.37 -1.73
N GLY A 31 2.68 -7.18 -1.23
CA GLY A 31 3.21 -6.98 0.11
C GLY A 31 2.22 -7.38 1.20
N ILE A 32 0.95 -6.99 1.09
CA ILE A 32 -0.10 -7.39 2.03
C ILE A 32 -0.31 -8.91 1.97
N GLY A 33 -0.46 -9.49 0.79
CA GLY A 33 -0.64 -10.93 0.63
C GLY A 33 0.52 -11.73 1.23
N HIS A 34 1.75 -11.29 0.97
CA HIS A 34 2.93 -11.95 1.52
C HIS A 34 3.05 -11.80 3.04
N SER A 35 2.68 -10.64 3.59
CA SER A 35 2.67 -10.39 5.04
C SER A 35 1.64 -11.27 5.75
N VAL A 36 0.45 -11.45 5.16
CA VAL A 36 -0.59 -12.35 5.69
C VAL A 36 -0.09 -13.79 5.76
N ILE A 37 0.56 -14.28 4.70
CA ILE A 37 1.11 -15.64 4.65
C ILE A 37 2.13 -15.85 5.78
N ILE A 38 3.05 -14.90 5.94
CA ILE A 38 4.10 -14.95 6.97
C ILE A 38 3.48 -14.92 8.38
N MET A 39 2.59 -13.96 8.64
CA MET A 39 1.87 -13.85 9.91
C MET A 39 1.07 -15.11 10.24
N TYR A 40 0.39 -15.70 9.25
CA TYR A 40 -0.41 -16.90 9.42
C TYR A 40 0.45 -18.14 9.71
N GLN A 41 1.62 -18.26 9.07
CA GLN A 41 2.55 -19.36 9.29
C GLN A 41 3.21 -19.30 10.67
N GLN A 42 3.48 -18.11 11.20
CA GLN A 42 4.12 -17.92 12.50
C GLN A 42 3.13 -17.82 13.67
N ALA A 43 1.83 -17.72 13.38
CA ALA A 43 0.78 -17.76 14.38
C ALA A 43 0.63 -19.17 14.97
N THR A 44 0.92 -19.31 16.27
CA THR A 44 0.78 -20.56 17.02
C THR A 44 -0.65 -20.81 17.49
N ASN A 45 -1.40 -19.75 17.81
CA ASN A 45 -2.78 -19.84 18.29
C ASN A 45 -3.80 -19.61 17.19
N ARG A 46 -5.01 -20.19 17.34
CA ARG A 46 -6.13 -19.96 16.42
C ARG A 46 -6.52 -18.48 16.31
N ILE A 47 -6.43 -17.74 17.41
CA ILE A 47 -6.78 -16.31 17.46
C ILE A 47 -5.78 -15.49 16.63
N ASP A 48 -4.48 -15.76 16.75
CA ASP A 48 -3.43 -15.07 15.98
C ASP A 48 -3.56 -15.34 14.47
N LYS A 49 -4.01 -16.54 14.10
CA LYS A 49 -4.33 -16.87 12.69
C LYS A 49 -5.51 -16.06 12.16
N ILE A 50 -6.55 -15.85 12.97
CA ILE A 50 -7.68 -15.00 12.61
C ILE A 50 -7.20 -13.56 12.44
N TYR A 51 -6.37 -13.03 13.35
CA TYR A 51 -5.78 -11.70 13.21
C TYR A 51 -4.92 -11.55 11.95
N ALA A 52 -4.13 -12.56 11.60
CA ALA A 52 -3.35 -12.57 10.35
C ALA A 52 -4.24 -12.50 9.11
N LEU A 53 -5.38 -13.22 9.10
CA LEU A 53 -6.35 -13.18 8.00
C LEU A 53 -7.15 -11.88 7.96
N CYS A 54 -7.41 -11.27 9.11
CA CYS A 54 -8.09 -9.97 9.21
C CYS A 54 -7.18 -8.79 8.88
N PHE A 55 -5.85 -9.01 8.87
CA PHE A 55 -4.84 -7.99 8.65
C PHE A 55 -5.06 -7.12 7.39
N PRO A 56 -5.44 -7.65 6.22
CA PRO A 56 -5.71 -6.84 5.02
C PRO A 56 -6.84 -5.83 5.21
N PHE A 57 -7.84 -6.17 6.02
CA PHE A 57 -9.00 -5.30 6.24
C PHE A 57 -8.63 -4.04 7.02
N PHE A 58 -7.61 -4.10 7.87
CA PHE A 58 -7.06 -2.92 8.54
C PHE A 58 -6.41 -1.92 7.57
N PHE A 59 -6.01 -2.32 6.37
CA PHE A 59 -5.53 -1.41 5.31
C PHE A 59 -6.67 -0.87 4.46
N VAL A 60 -7.60 -1.76 4.10
CA VAL A 60 -8.66 -1.45 3.14
C VAL A 60 -9.68 -0.49 3.76
N VAL A 61 -10.01 -0.63 5.04
CA VAL A 61 -11.05 0.18 5.70
C VAL A 61 -10.66 1.67 5.82
N PRO A 62 -9.48 2.05 6.34
CA PRO A 62 -9.07 3.44 6.39
C PRO A 62 -8.96 4.05 4.98
N PHE A 63 -8.48 3.27 4.01
CA PHE A 63 -8.37 3.70 2.62
C PHE A 63 -9.75 4.02 2.00
N ILE A 64 -10.73 3.13 2.15
CA ILE A 64 -12.10 3.35 1.65
C ILE A 64 -12.73 4.57 2.35
N TYR A 65 -12.58 4.67 3.67
CA TYR A 65 -13.12 5.78 4.45
C TYR A 65 -12.53 7.13 4.02
N TYR A 66 -11.21 7.19 3.78
CA TYR A 66 -10.54 8.41 3.35
C TYR A 66 -10.92 8.80 1.91
N ASN A 67 -11.10 7.81 1.03
CA ASN A 67 -11.63 7.99 -0.33
C ASN A 67 -13.05 8.57 -0.31
N TYR A 68 -13.91 8.03 0.55
CA TYR A 68 -15.30 8.45 0.69
C TYR A 68 -15.45 9.92 1.15
N ILE A 69 -14.50 10.41 1.96
CA ILE A 69 -14.56 11.78 2.49
C ILE A 69 -14.00 12.81 1.51
N ASN A 70 -12.92 12.47 0.78
CA ASN A 70 -12.16 13.48 0.04
C ASN A 70 -12.47 13.58 -1.45
N ASP A 71 -13.29 12.67 -2.02
CA ASP A 71 -13.70 12.65 -3.45
C ASP A 71 -12.54 12.84 -4.45
N SER A 72 -11.31 12.56 -4.02
CA SER A 72 -10.07 12.85 -4.74
C SER A 72 -9.22 11.61 -4.80
N VAL A 73 -9.10 11.08 -6.02
CA VAL A 73 -8.27 9.91 -6.33
C VAL A 73 -6.82 10.12 -5.87
N TRP A 74 -6.31 11.35 -5.98
CA TRP A 74 -4.93 11.68 -5.57
C TRP A 74 -4.75 11.63 -4.06
N GLN A 75 -5.71 12.13 -3.28
CA GLN A 75 -5.64 12.04 -1.82
C GLN A 75 -5.86 10.62 -1.33
N ALA A 76 -6.70 9.84 -2.02
CA ALA A 76 -6.87 8.44 -1.73
C ALA A 76 -5.57 7.65 -1.92
N VAL A 77 -4.92 7.81 -3.07
CA VAL A 77 -3.62 7.19 -3.35
C VAL A 77 -2.59 7.60 -2.31
N LEU A 78 -2.54 8.87 -1.91
CA LEU A 78 -1.64 9.33 -0.84
C LEU A 78 -1.98 8.70 0.52
N SER A 79 -3.27 8.61 0.87
CA SER A 79 -3.74 7.97 2.11
C SER A 79 -3.40 6.47 2.13
N PHE A 80 -3.44 5.80 0.98
CA PHE A 80 -3.02 4.42 0.83
C PHE A 80 -1.54 4.25 1.16
N PHE A 81 -0.68 5.12 0.63
CA PHE A 81 0.75 5.09 0.92
C PHE A 81 1.06 5.35 2.39
N ILE A 82 0.42 6.34 3.01
CA ILE A 82 0.62 6.66 4.42
C ILE A 82 0.14 5.51 5.30
N THR A 83 -1.05 4.97 5.02
CA THR A 83 -1.61 3.83 5.77
C THR A 83 -0.72 2.60 5.61
N TYR A 84 -0.25 2.32 4.39
CA TYR A 84 0.67 1.23 4.12
C TYR A 84 1.99 1.38 4.89
N PHE A 85 2.60 2.57 4.85
CA PHE A 85 3.86 2.85 5.51
C PHE A 85 3.75 2.76 7.04
N VAL A 86 2.70 3.34 7.63
CA VAL A 86 2.45 3.32 9.09
C VAL A 86 2.23 1.90 9.58
N ILE A 87 1.44 1.09 8.86
CA ILE A 87 1.18 -0.28 9.29
C ILE A 87 2.41 -1.16 9.06
N ALA A 88 3.12 -1.03 7.94
CA ALA A 88 4.38 -1.76 7.72
C ALA A 88 5.41 -1.45 8.82
N PHE A 89 5.50 -0.18 9.24
CA PHE A 89 6.33 0.25 10.36
C PHE A 89 5.86 -0.36 11.69
N ALA A 90 4.55 -0.35 11.97
CA ALA A 90 3.97 -0.92 13.18
C ALA A 90 4.19 -2.45 13.28
N ILE A 91 4.05 -3.20 12.18
CA ILE A 91 4.40 -4.62 12.15
C ILE A 91 5.88 -4.81 12.41
N GLY A 92 6.74 -4.07 11.69
CA GLY A 92 8.19 -4.15 11.87
C GLY A 92 8.60 -3.94 13.33
N PHE A 93 7.89 -3.06 14.04
CA PHE A 93 8.08 -2.81 15.47
C PHE A 93 7.55 -3.96 16.36
N ILE A 94 6.32 -4.40 16.15
CA ILE A 94 5.68 -5.46 16.95
C ILE A 94 6.40 -6.81 16.79
N TRP A 95 6.89 -7.10 15.59
CA TRP A 95 7.59 -8.35 15.28
C TRP A 95 9.10 -8.27 15.42
N GLY A 96 9.71 -7.11 15.19
CA GLY A 96 11.14 -6.88 15.45
C GLY A 96 11.47 -6.91 16.95
N GLY A 97 10.55 -6.47 17.81
CA GLY A 97 10.70 -6.53 19.27
C GLY A 97 10.43 -7.90 19.91
N ARG A 98 10.07 -8.93 19.12
CA ARG A 98 9.88 -10.32 19.58
C ARG A 98 11.12 -11.21 19.35
N LYS A 99 12.24 -10.65 18.90
CA LYS A 99 13.53 -11.33 18.79
C LYS A 99 14.45 -10.98 19.95
#